data_AF-A0A9W4UKP3-F1
#
_entry.id   AF-A0A9W4UKP3-F1
#
_cell.length_a   1.000
_cell.length_b   1.000
_cell.length_c   1.000
_cell.angle_alpha   90.00
_cell.angle_beta   90.00
_cell.angle_gamma   90.00
#
_symmetry.space_group_name_H-M   'P 1'
#
loop_
_entity.id
_entity.type
_entity.pdbx_description
1 polymer ?
#
loop_
_entity_poly.entity_id
_entity_poly.type
_entity_poly.pdbx_seq_one_letter_code
_entity_poly.pdbx_strand_id
1 'polypeptide(L)'
;MHSPFLSPTPETNDAGAGRCTVHHHYPGPRIAAISNAFYAYIWMGRRYPFEIKKLHNQYSPVVRIAPNELSFSTTQSFNDIYGHSGKDHKAFIKGTFYEHGLPEPGIVAERNPKHHRETRRLLSHGFSAKALKEQEDLLAEYINLSVSQLAKHGTKSTGVNMKEWFNWLSFDIIGELAFGESFGAVKAAKSHFWIDSIHDGAYLVTMFQIGRRLPLLWPFMLLSIPLSFKKKFDVFLHFSKKQVQARVARQPEIGRQDFFSNLLSDKAENRSKE
;
A
#
# COMPACT_ATOMS: atom_id res chain seq x y z
N MET A 1 12.59 37.64 15.39
CA MET A 1 13.72 37.44 14.46
C MET A 1 13.36 36.28 13.55
N HIS A 2 12.84 36.60 12.37
CA HIS A 2 12.43 35.62 11.36
C HIS A 2 13.66 35.17 10.57
N SER A 3 13.95 33.87 10.55
CA SER A 3 14.91 33.29 9.62
C SER A 3 14.19 33.02 8.29
N PRO A 4 14.76 33.41 7.13
CA PRO A 4 14.11 33.18 5.84
C PRO A 4 14.24 31.70 5.46
N PHE A 5 13.12 31.09 5.10
CA PHE A 5 13.05 29.78 4.47
C PHE A 5 13.82 29.83 3.15
N LEU A 6 14.82 28.96 2.99
CA LEU A 6 15.46 28.70 1.71
C LEU A 6 14.42 28.05 0.77
N SER A 7 14.12 28.74 -0.32
CA SER A 7 13.30 28.22 -1.41
C SER A 7 13.96 27.00 -2.06
N PRO A 8 13.19 25.97 -2.44
CA PRO A 8 13.73 24.87 -3.22
C PRO A 8 14.05 25.38 -4.63
N THR A 9 15.33 25.35 -5.01
CA THR A 9 15.76 25.60 -6.39
C THR A 9 15.11 24.60 -7.34
N PRO A 10 14.72 25.01 -8.56
CA PRO A 10 14.04 24.15 -9.52
C PRO A 10 14.98 23.04 -9.99
N GLU A 11 14.69 21.78 -9.64
CA GLU A 11 15.41 20.63 -10.16
C GLU A 11 15.11 20.44 -11.65
N THR A 12 16.17 20.57 -12.45
CA THR A 12 16.24 20.04 -13.82
C THR A 12 16.14 18.52 -13.76
N ASN A 13 15.32 18.00 -14.66
CA ASN A 13 15.00 16.59 -14.84
C ASN A 13 16.25 15.84 -15.32
N ASP A 14 17.10 15.37 -14.41
CA ASP A 14 18.30 14.58 -14.74
C ASP A 14 18.19 13.19 -14.12
N ALA A 15 17.75 12.25 -14.96
CA ALA A 15 17.67 10.84 -14.62
C ALA A 15 19.07 10.25 -14.66
N GLY A 16 19.62 9.89 -13.48
CA GLY A 16 20.75 8.96 -13.41
C GLY A 16 22.06 9.53 -12.84
N ALA A 17 22.04 10.07 -11.63
CA ALA A 17 23.17 9.98 -10.69
C ALA A 17 22.68 10.43 -9.31
N GLY A 18 22.66 9.51 -8.33
CA GLY A 18 22.32 9.86 -6.95
C GLY A 18 23.36 10.81 -6.37
N ARG A 19 23.12 12.12 -6.47
CA ARG A 19 23.93 13.12 -5.80
C ARG A 19 23.66 12.99 -4.29
N CYS A 20 24.67 12.61 -3.50
CA CYS A 20 24.59 12.58 -2.05
C CYS A 20 24.56 14.03 -1.54
N THR A 21 23.38 14.62 -1.41
CA THR A 21 23.21 15.90 -0.72
C THR A 21 23.23 15.63 0.78
N VAL A 22 24.43 15.59 1.36
CA VAL A 22 24.57 15.47 2.81
C VAL A 22 24.01 16.74 3.44
N HIS A 23 22.77 16.69 3.91
CA HIS A 23 22.12 17.84 4.54
C HIS A 23 22.70 18.15 5.94
N HIS A 24 24.00 18.39 6.12
CA HIS A 24 24.72 18.46 7.40
C HIS A 24 24.04 19.27 8.54
N HIS A 25 23.10 20.16 8.20
CA HIS A 25 22.31 20.96 9.13
C HIS A 25 21.27 20.18 9.97
N TYR A 26 20.75 19.04 9.48
CA TYR A 26 19.68 18.33 10.20
C TYR A 26 20.20 17.25 11.15
N PRO A 27 19.70 17.21 12.41
CA PRO A 27 20.14 16.25 13.43
C PRO A 27 19.71 14.82 13.09
N GLY A 28 20.39 13.85 13.70
CA GLY A 28 20.05 12.43 13.57
C GLY A 28 21.27 11.53 13.81
N PRO A 29 21.10 10.19 13.73
CA PRO A 29 22.20 9.25 13.89
C PRO A 29 23.32 9.52 12.88
N ARG A 30 24.58 9.58 13.33
CA ARG A 30 25.73 9.87 12.46
C ARG A 30 25.84 8.88 11.29
N ILE A 31 25.52 7.60 11.52
CA ILE A 31 25.51 6.56 10.49
C ILE A 31 24.47 6.88 9.39
N ALA A 32 23.32 7.45 9.76
CA ALA A 32 22.29 7.85 8.81
C ALA A 32 22.75 9.00 7.89
N ALA A 33 23.77 9.77 8.25
CA ALA A 33 24.35 10.80 7.37
C ALA A 33 25.24 10.20 6.28
N ILE A 34 25.82 9.03 6.53
CA ILE A 34 26.89 8.46 5.69
C ILE A 34 26.35 7.30 4.85
N SER A 35 25.41 6.51 5.39
CA SER A 35 24.97 5.27 4.75
C SER A 35 23.49 4.94 4.96
N ASN A 36 22.90 4.29 3.96
CA ASN A 36 21.58 3.66 4.07
C ASN A 36 21.56 2.42 4.99
N ALA A 37 22.73 1.97 5.49
CA ALA A 37 22.83 0.83 6.39
C ALA A 37 22.01 1.04 7.68
N PHE A 38 21.98 2.26 8.21
CA PHE A 38 21.15 2.59 9.37
C PHE A 38 19.66 2.35 9.09
N TYR A 39 19.16 2.89 7.97
CA TYR A 39 17.77 2.67 7.52
C TYR A 39 17.47 1.18 7.37
N ALA A 40 18.36 0.44 6.69
CA ALA A 40 18.16 -0.99 6.46
C ALA A 40 18.08 -1.78 7.77
N TYR A 41 18.96 -1.47 8.73
CA TYR A 41 18.95 -2.09 10.05
C TYR A 41 17.61 -1.87 10.78
N ILE A 42 17.15 -0.62 10.89
CA ILE A 42 15.88 -0.31 11.59
C ILE A 42 14.66 -0.85 10.85
N TRP A 43 14.70 -0.90 9.50
CA TRP A 43 13.63 -1.44 8.68
C TRP A 43 13.50 -2.96 8.85
N MET A 44 14.62 -3.68 8.78
CA MET A 44 14.66 -5.14 8.97
C MET A 44 14.34 -5.56 10.42
N GLY A 45 14.55 -4.68 11.40
CA GLY A 45 14.23 -4.92 12.81
C GLY A 45 12.73 -5.02 13.15
N ARG A 46 11.82 -4.94 12.15
CA ARG A 46 10.34 -5.06 12.29
C ARG A 46 9.68 -4.06 13.25
N ARG A 47 10.41 -3.05 13.71
CA ARG A 47 9.94 -2.01 14.63
C ARG A 47 10.20 -0.60 14.12
N TYR A 48 10.34 -0.45 12.80
CA TYR A 48 10.65 0.82 12.13
C TYR A 48 9.85 2.02 12.68
N PRO A 49 8.50 1.98 12.80
CA PRO A 49 7.75 3.13 13.32
C PRO A 49 8.14 3.53 14.75
N PHE A 50 8.48 2.56 15.60
CA PHE A 50 8.88 2.80 16.99
C PHE A 50 10.29 3.37 17.07
N GLU A 51 11.21 2.90 16.23
CA GLU A 51 12.56 3.47 16.15
C GLU A 51 12.53 4.91 15.63
N ILE A 52 11.72 5.19 14.61
CA ILE A 52 11.51 6.56 14.11
C ILE A 52 10.92 7.46 15.20
N LYS A 53 9.96 6.96 15.98
CA LYS A 53 9.42 7.70 17.14
C LYS A 53 10.51 8.00 18.19
N LYS A 54 11.38 7.04 18.52
CA LYS A 54 12.50 7.27 19.45
C LYS A 54 13.44 8.36 18.94
N LEU A 55 13.75 8.34 17.65
CA LEU A 55 14.58 9.36 17.02
C LEU A 55 13.94 10.75 17.12
N HIS A 56 12.64 10.87 16.85
CA HIS A 56 11.92 12.13 17.02
C HIS A 56 11.88 12.61 18.47
N ASN A 57 11.71 11.71 19.43
CA ASN A 57 11.80 12.06 20.86
C ASN A 57 13.18 12.59 21.25
N GLN A 58 14.25 12.15 20.57
CA GLN A 58 15.62 12.55 20.86
C GLN A 58 16.08 13.81 20.11
N TYR A 59 15.69 13.96 18.85
CA TYR A 59 16.27 14.94 17.91
C TYR A 59 15.27 15.95 17.33
N SER A 60 13.98 15.89 17.73
CA SER A 60 12.83 16.71 17.26
C SER A 60 13.17 18.07 16.61
N PRO A 61 12.44 18.53 15.57
CA PRO A 61 11.24 17.95 14.94
C PRO A 61 11.47 17.39 13.51
N VAL A 62 12.70 17.53 12.99
CA VAL A 62 13.11 17.02 11.68
C VAL A 62 14.38 16.22 11.89
N VAL A 63 14.33 14.93 11.56
CA VAL A 63 15.41 13.99 11.86
C VAL A 63 15.89 13.31 10.60
N ARG A 64 17.20 13.25 10.41
CA ARG A 64 17.82 12.45 9.35
C ARG A 64 17.70 10.96 9.66
N ILE A 65 17.19 10.21 8.68
CA ILE A 65 17.02 8.75 8.78
C ILE A 65 17.79 7.98 7.70
N ALA A 66 18.25 8.65 6.65
CA ALA A 66 19.18 8.15 5.64
C ALA A 66 19.94 9.34 5.00
N PRO A 67 20.98 9.11 4.16
CA PRO A 67 21.84 10.21 3.68
C PRO A 67 21.06 11.36 3.04
N ASN A 68 20.06 11.01 2.23
CA ASN A 68 19.17 11.93 1.51
C ASN A 68 17.71 11.85 1.99
N GLU A 69 17.46 11.41 3.23
CA GLU A 69 16.08 11.28 3.75
C GLU A 69 15.93 11.88 5.14
N LEU A 70 14.89 12.73 5.25
CA LEU A 70 14.45 13.36 6.47
C LEU A 70 13.08 12.81 6.85
N SER A 71 12.88 12.59 8.15
CA SER A 71 11.59 12.31 8.75
C SER A 71 11.11 13.56 9.47
N PHE A 72 9.83 13.88 9.31
CA PHE A 72 9.19 15.05 9.91
C PHE A 72 8.09 14.61 10.85
N SER A 73 7.89 15.34 11.96
CA SER A 73 6.88 14.99 12.98
C SER A 73 5.98 16.16 13.39
N THR A 74 5.80 17.17 12.52
CA THR A 74 4.96 18.35 12.83
C THR A 74 3.67 18.37 12.00
N THR A 75 2.61 18.96 12.56
CA THR A 75 1.35 19.18 11.82
C THR A 75 1.57 20.00 10.56
N GLN A 76 2.44 21.01 10.61
CA GLN A 76 2.79 21.83 9.45
C GLN A 76 3.41 20.97 8.34
N SER A 77 4.37 20.10 8.68
CA SER A 77 5.00 19.22 7.69
C SER A 77 4.01 18.25 7.04
N PHE A 78 2.98 17.80 7.77
CA PHE A 78 1.92 16.99 7.19
C PHE A 78 1.13 17.77 6.13
N ASN A 79 0.78 19.02 6.41
CA ASN A 79 0.08 19.88 5.45
C ASN A 79 0.98 20.26 4.26
N ASP A 80 2.26 20.53 4.48
CA ASP A 80 3.19 20.89 3.40
C ASP A 80 3.45 19.72 2.46
N ILE A 81 3.51 18.48 2.99
CA ILE A 81 3.83 17.27 2.21
C ILE A 81 2.57 16.67 1.57
N TYR A 82 1.47 16.55 2.33
CA TYR A 82 0.26 15.82 1.93
C TYR A 82 -0.94 16.73 1.66
N GLY A 83 -0.85 18.03 1.96
CA GLY A 83 -1.92 18.98 1.74
C GLY A 83 -2.19 19.28 0.27
N HIS A 84 -3.17 20.16 0.04
CA HIS A 84 -3.57 20.51 -1.31
C HIS A 84 -2.49 21.34 -2.00
N SER A 85 -1.97 20.82 -3.11
CA SER A 85 -0.99 21.55 -3.92
C SER A 85 -1.63 22.77 -4.55
N GLY A 86 -1.14 23.94 -4.17
CA GLY A 86 -1.62 25.23 -4.66
C GLY A 86 -0.79 25.76 -5.84
N LYS A 87 -0.94 27.06 -6.13
CA LYS A 87 -0.08 27.76 -7.07
C LYS A 87 1.37 27.85 -6.57
N ASP A 88 1.54 27.89 -5.26
CA ASP A 88 2.83 28.20 -4.61
C ASP A 88 3.69 26.98 -4.34
N HIS A 89 3.14 25.76 -4.41
CA HIS A 89 3.91 24.52 -4.27
C HIS A 89 3.28 23.36 -5.05
N LYS A 90 4.12 22.56 -5.71
CA LYS A 90 3.70 21.35 -6.42
C LYS A 90 3.51 20.18 -5.44
N ALA A 91 2.68 19.21 -5.84
CA ALA A 91 2.52 17.97 -5.09
C ALA A 91 3.84 17.22 -4.97
N PHE A 92 4.14 16.71 -3.79
CA PHE A 92 5.23 15.76 -3.62
C PHE A 92 4.89 14.47 -4.36
N ILE A 93 5.78 14.06 -5.25
CA ILE A 93 5.66 12.78 -5.95
C ILE A 93 5.98 11.68 -4.95
N LYS A 94 5.16 10.62 -4.94
CA LYS A 94 5.42 9.44 -4.11
C LYS A 94 6.85 8.97 -4.30
N GLY A 95 7.49 8.62 -3.19
CA GLY A 95 8.85 8.09 -3.23
C GLY A 95 8.94 6.81 -4.05
N THR A 96 10.15 6.43 -4.37
CA THR A 96 10.44 5.23 -5.15
C THR A 96 10.12 3.92 -4.45
N PHE A 97 9.70 3.96 -3.18
CA PHE A 97 9.10 2.85 -2.46
C PHE A 97 7.95 2.18 -3.24
N TYR A 98 7.23 2.98 -4.04
CA TYR A 98 6.10 2.51 -4.83
C TYR A 98 6.49 1.99 -6.22
N GLU A 99 7.78 1.98 -6.57
CA GLU A 99 8.26 1.34 -7.80
C GLU A 99 8.44 -0.17 -7.55
N HIS A 100 7.45 -0.97 -7.94
CA HIS A 100 7.44 -2.42 -7.72
C HIS A 100 7.57 -3.24 -9.01
N GLY A 101 8.06 -2.63 -10.10
CA GLY A 101 8.38 -3.32 -11.36
C GLY A 101 7.20 -3.98 -12.09
N LEU A 102 5.96 -3.72 -11.67
CA LEU A 102 4.78 -4.17 -12.40
C LEU A 102 4.49 -3.18 -13.54
N PRO A 103 4.04 -3.65 -14.73
CA PRO A 103 3.75 -2.79 -15.88
C PRO A 103 2.71 -1.71 -15.58
N GLU A 104 1.69 -2.06 -14.79
CA GLU A 104 0.60 -1.17 -14.40
C GLU A 104 0.55 -1.08 -12.87
N PRO A 105 0.92 0.05 -12.26
CA PRO A 105 0.81 0.23 -10.83
C PRO A 105 -0.67 0.34 -10.43
N GLY A 106 -1.06 -0.33 -9.34
CA GLY A 106 -2.38 -0.10 -8.74
C GLY A 106 -2.48 1.34 -8.19
N ILE A 107 -3.70 1.81 -7.91
CA ILE A 107 -3.94 3.19 -7.40
C ILE A 107 -3.04 3.57 -6.21
N VAL A 108 -2.75 2.62 -5.30
CA VAL A 108 -1.89 2.87 -4.14
C VAL A 108 -0.45 3.17 -4.56
N ALA A 109 0.06 2.53 -5.61
CA ALA A 109 1.42 2.65 -6.08
C ALA A 109 1.62 3.65 -7.22
N GLU A 110 0.56 4.09 -7.89
CA GLU A 110 0.64 5.10 -8.94
C GLU A 110 1.30 6.39 -8.40
N ARG A 111 2.41 6.77 -9.05
CA ARG A 111 3.26 7.91 -8.69
C ARG A 111 2.95 9.13 -9.55
N ASN A 112 2.44 8.94 -10.76
CA ASN A 112 1.99 10.02 -11.63
C ASN A 112 0.69 10.62 -11.07
N PRO A 113 0.71 11.89 -10.60
CA PRO A 113 -0.47 12.50 -9.98
C PRO A 113 -1.67 12.64 -10.93
N LYS A 114 -1.45 12.69 -12.25
CA LYS A 114 -2.53 12.76 -13.24
C LYS A 114 -3.26 11.42 -13.35
N HIS A 115 -2.53 10.34 -13.63
CA HIS A 115 -3.11 8.99 -13.69
C HIS A 115 -3.75 8.60 -12.36
N HIS A 116 -3.09 8.90 -11.23
CA HIS A 116 -3.68 8.65 -9.91
C HIS A 116 -5.02 9.36 -9.72
N ARG A 117 -5.15 10.62 -10.17
CA ARG A 117 -6.40 11.38 -10.09
C ARG A 117 -7.50 10.76 -10.95
N GLU A 118 -7.16 10.33 -12.15
CA GLU A 118 -8.08 9.65 -13.08
C GLU A 118 -8.59 8.34 -12.48
N THR A 119 -7.69 7.44 -12.05
CA THR A 119 -8.06 6.17 -11.41
C THR A 119 -8.86 6.40 -10.12
N ARG A 120 -8.46 7.37 -9.30
CA ARG A 120 -9.19 7.72 -8.07
C ARG A 120 -10.61 8.20 -8.38
N ARG A 121 -10.80 9.01 -9.42
CA ARG A 121 -12.13 9.49 -9.83
C ARG A 121 -13.05 8.31 -10.14
N LEU A 122 -12.58 7.37 -10.97
CA LEU A 122 -13.33 6.16 -11.36
C LEU A 122 -13.74 5.32 -10.13
N LEU A 123 -12.81 5.10 -9.21
CA LEU A 123 -13.06 4.30 -8.01
C LEU A 123 -13.96 5.01 -6.98
N SER A 124 -13.87 6.33 -6.87
CA SER A 124 -14.50 7.11 -5.78
C SER A 124 -16.01 6.94 -5.68
N HIS A 125 -16.70 6.67 -6.80
CA HIS A 125 -18.15 6.47 -6.81
C HIS A 125 -18.59 5.25 -5.99
N GLY A 126 -17.80 4.16 -6.04
CA GLY A 126 -18.05 2.94 -5.25
C GLY A 126 -17.83 3.14 -3.75
N PHE A 127 -17.19 4.25 -3.35
CA PHE A 127 -16.98 4.65 -1.94
C PHE A 127 -17.87 5.83 -1.53
N SER A 128 -18.88 6.17 -2.33
CA SER A 128 -19.84 7.22 -1.98
C SER A 128 -20.73 6.80 -0.80
N ALA A 129 -21.25 7.77 -0.04
CA ALA A 129 -22.15 7.47 1.09
C ALA A 129 -23.39 6.66 0.67
N LYS A 130 -23.89 6.89 -0.55
CA LYS A 130 -24.99 6.11 -1.14
C LYS A 130 -24.57 4.66 -1.37
N ALA A 131 -23.45 4.44 -2.07
CA ALA A 131 -22.95 3.09 -2.35
C ALA A 131 -22.64 2.32 -1.05
N LEU A 132 -22.06 2.97 -0.04
CA LEU A 132 -21.80 2.35 1.26
C LEU A 132 -23.10 1.96 1.98
N LYS A 133 -24.16 2.77 1.90
CA LYS A 133 -25.46 2.43 2.47
C LYS A 133 -26.11 1.25 1.76
N GLU A 134 -26.00 1.17 0.43
CA GLU A 134 -26.51 0.03 -0.35
C GLU A 134 -25.75 -1.28 -0.06
N GLN A 135 -24.57 -1.21 0.57
CA GLN A 135 -23.75 -2.36 0.95
C GLN A 135 -23.95 -2.79 2.41
N GLU A 136 -24.81 -2.11 3.17
CA GLU A 136 -25.00 -2.36 4.61
C GLU A 136 -25.45 -3.80 4.91
N ASP A 137 -26.45 -4.30 4.19
CA ASP A 137 -26.99 -5.66 4.39
C ASP A 137 -25.92 -6.74 4.16
N LEU A 138 -25.06 -6.52 3.16
CA LEU A 138 -23.96 -7.41 2.83
C LEU A 138 -22.91 -7.44 3.93
N LEU A 139 -22.53 -6.26 4.45
CA LEU A 139 -21.61 -6.17 5.58
C LEU A 139 -22.19 -6.87 6.81
N ALA A 140 -23.48 -6.66 7.09
CA ALA A 140 -24.18 -7.30 8.19
C ALA A 140 -24.16 -8.84 8.06
N GLU A 141 -24.34 -9.39 6.85
CA GLU A 141 -24.25 -10.83 6.61
C GLU A 141 -22.86 -11.39 7.00
N TYR A 142 -21.77 -10.79 6.52
CA TYR A 142 -20.41 -11.26 6.85
C TYR A 142 -20.05 -11.06 8.32
N ILE A 143 -20.52 -9.99 8.94
CA ILE A 143 -20.33 -9.75 10.38
C ILE A 143 -21.08 -10.82 11.19
N ASN A 144 -22.35 -11.07 10.87
CA ASN A 144 -23.17 -12.09 11.53
C ASN A 144 -22.58 -13.50 11.34
N LEU A 145 -22.08 -13.82 10.15
CA LEU A 145 -21.36 -15.06 9.87
C LEU A 145 -20.09 -15.16 10.74
N SER A 146 -19.32 -14.09 10.84
CA SER A 146 -18.09 -14.05 11.65
C SER A 146 -18.39 -14.26 13.13
N VAL A 147 -19.40 -13.57 13.67
CA VAL A 147 -19.86 -13.75 15.06
C VAL A 147 -20.32 -15.19 15.30
N SER A 148 -21.11 -15.74 14.37
CA SER A 148 -21.60 -17.12 14.47
C SER A 148 -20.46 -18.15 14.48
N GLN A 149 -19.42 -17.93 13.68
CA GLN A 149 -18.26 -18.83 13.62
C GLN A 149 -17.35 -18.65 14.84
N LEU A 150 -17.15 -17.41 15.31
CA LEU A 150 -16.45 -17.12 16.55
C LEU A 150 -17.14 -17.77 17.75
N ALA A 151 -18.47 -17.78 17.82
CA ALA A 151 -19.21 -18.46 18.88
C ALA A 151 -18.94 -19.97 18.89
N LYS A 152 -18.76 -20.61 17.71
CA LYS A 152 -18.44 -22.04 17.61
C LYS A 152 -16.99 -22.37 17.95
N HIS A 153 -16.05 -21.51 17.55
CA HIS A 153 -14.62 -21.78 17.67
C HIS A 153 -13.97 -21.17 18.91
N GLY A 154 -14.59 -20.14 19.49
CA GLY A 154 -14.10 -19.37 20.64
C GLY A 154 -14.31 -20.03 22.00
N THR A 155 -15.06 -21.13 22.07
CA THR A 155 -15.28 -21.90 23.30
C THR A 155 -14.08 -22.78 23.68
N LYS A 156 -13.07 -22.87 22.82
CA LYS A 156 -11.84 -23.63 23.10
C LYS A 156 -10.99 -22.93 24.16
N SER A 157 -10.36 -23.70 25.04
CA SER A 157 -9.49 -23.20 26.11
C SER A 157 -8.28 -22.39 25.60
N THR A 158 -7.85 -22.65 24.36
CA THR A 158 -6.76 -21.91 23.69
C THR A 158 -7.20 -20.55 23.14
N GLY A 159 -8.49 -20.23 23.17
CA GLY A 159 -9.05 -19.05 22.51
C GLY A 159 -8.92 -19.12 20.98
N VAL A 160 -9.07 -17.95 20.35
CA VAL A 160 -8.97 -17.76 18.90
C VAL A 160 -8.04 -16.60 18.55
N ASN A 161 -7.37 -16.69 17.40
CA ASN A 161 -6.53 -15.61 16.90
C ASN A 161 -7.37 -14.52 16.22
N MET A 162 -7.71 -13.45 16.93
CA MET A 162 -8.55 -12.37 16.38
C MET A 162 -7.92 -11.65 15.18
N LYS A 163 -6.59 -11.63 15.05
CA LYS A 163 -5.92 -11.09 13.87
C LYS A 163 -6.33 -11.86 12.61
N GLU A 164 -6.38 -13.19 12.69
CA GLU A 164 -6.79 -14.04 11.56
C GLU A 164 -8.26 -13.86 11.24
N TRP A 165 -9.13 -13.80 12.25
CA TRP A 165 -10.57 -13.55 12.04
C TRP A 165 -10.85 -12.21 11.37
N PHE A 166 -10.18 -11.13 11.80
CA PHE A 166 -10.34 -9.83 11.14
C PHE A 166 -9.79 -9.82 9.72
N ASN A 167 -8.69 -10.55 9.46
CA ASN A 167 -8.19 -10.72 8.11
C ASN A 167 -9.20 -11.46 7.24
N TRP A 168 -9.73 -12.61 7.68
CA TRP A 168 -10.74 -13.38 6.92
C TRP A 168 -11.98 -12.55 6.63
N LEU A 169 -12.52 -11.85 7.63
CA LEU A 169 -13.66 -10.97 7.46
C LEU A 169 -13.38 -9.85 6.44
N SER A 170 -12.24 -9.18 6.57
CA SER A 170 -11.88 -8.08 5.67
C SER A 170 -11.69 -8.57 4.23
N PHE A 171 -11.06 -9.74 4.05
CA PHE A 171 -10.84 -10.31 2.73
C PHE A 171 -12.11 -10.84 2.09
N ASP A 172 -13.00 -11.48 2.84
CA ASP A 172 -14.30 -11.94 2.34
C ASP A 172 -15.17 -10.76 1.92
N ILE A 173 -15.24 -9.69 2.74
CA ILE A 173 -15.96 -8.46 2.40
C ILE A 173 -15.36 -7.81 1.14
N ILE A 174 -14.03 -7.60 1.08
CA ILE A 174 -13.44 -6.92 -0.07
C ILE A 174 -13.52 -7.78 -1.34
N GLY A 175 -13.44 -9.11 -1.22
CA GLY A 175 -13.65 -10.03 -2.34
C GLY A 175 -15.06 -9.90 -2.91
N GLU A 176 -16.06 -9.83 -2.04
CA GLU A 176 -17.45 -9.64 -2.43
C GLU A 176 -17.69 -8.25 -3.07
N LEU A 177 -17.13 -7.19 -2.50
CA LEU A 177 -17.29 -5.82 -3.01
C LEU A 177 -16.48 -5.52 -4.28
N ALA A 178 -15.34 -6.18 -4.46
CA ALA A 178 -14.48 -5.98 -5.63
C ALA A 178 -14.80 -6.97 -6.76
N PHE A 179 -14.95 -8.25 -6.46
CA PHE A 179 -15.07 -9.31 -7.48
C PHE A 179 -16.48 -9.92 -7.56
N GLY A 180 -17.40 -9.50 -6.69
CA GLY A 180 -18.73 -10.11 -6.58
C GLY A 180 -18.68 -11.53 -6.03
N GLU A 181 -17.58 -11.89 -5.34
CA GLU A 181 -17.38 -13.22 -4.79
C GLU A 181 -16.38 -13.19 -3.63
N SER A 182 -16.82 -13.68 -2.48
CA SER A 182 -15.98 -13.88 -1.30
C SER A 182 -15.01 -15.06 -1.44
N PHE A 183 -13.93 -15.02 -0.66
CA PHE A 183 -12.96 -16.12 -0.57
C PHE A 183 -13.44 -17.27 0.32
N GLY A 184 -14.56 -17.07 1.05
CA GLY A 184 -15.15 -18.04 1.95
C GLY A 184 -14.32 -18.35 3.20
N ALA A 185 -13.36 -17.48 3.54
CA ALA A 185 -12.40 -17.71 4.61
C ALA A 185 -13.08 -17.77 6.00
N VAL A 186 -14.07 -16.91 6.25
CA VAL A 186 -14.85 -16.91 7.49
C VAL A 186 -15.70 -18.18 7.61
N LYS A 187 -16.36 -18.58 6.52
CA LYS A 187 -17.21 -19.78 6.49
C LYS A 187 -16.38 -21.06 6.71
N ALA A 188 -15.17 -21.11 6.15
CA ALA A 188 -14.26 -22.23 6.32
C ALA A 188 -13.47 -22.19 7.64
N ALA A 189 -13.49 -21.05 8.35
CA ALA A 189 -12.62 -20.76 9.49
C ALA A 189 -11.13 -21.06 9.15
N LYS A 190 -10.73 -20.71 7.93
CA LYS A 190 -9.42 -21.05 7.36
C LYS A 190 -9.02 -20.01 6.30
N SER A 191 -7.74 -19.67 6.25
CA SER A 191 -7.20 -18.79 5.22
C SER A 191 -7.34 -19.38 3.82
N HIS A 192 -7.66 -18.52 2.86
CA HIS A 192 -7.60 -18.82 1.44
C HIS A 192 -6.17 -18.58 0.93
N PHE A 193 -5.65 -19.44 0.03
CA PHE A 193 -4.25 -19.37 -0.42
C PHE A 193 -3.84 -17.99 -0.97
N TRP A 194 -4.81 -17.27 -1.56
CA TRP A 194 -4.60 -15.93 -2.12
C TRP A 194 -4.30 -14.90 -1.01
N ILE A 195 -4.96 -15.02 0.15
CA ILE A 195 -4.73 -14.18 1.33
C ILE A 195 -3.31 -14.41 1.87
N ASP A 196 -2.89 -15.68 1.97
CA ASP A 196 -1.56 -16.04 2.44
C ASP A 196 -0.46 -15.49 1.51
N SER A 197 -0.73 -15.49 0.20
CA SER A 197 0.19 -14.98 -0.83
C SER A 197 0.47 -13.48 -0.70
N ILE A 198 -0.48 -12.69 -0.18
CA ILE A 198 -0.27 -11.25 0.09
C ILE A 198 0.76 -11.04 1.20
N HIS A 199 0.68 -11.84 2.27
CA HIS A 199 1.64 -11.77 3.36
C HIS A 199 3.05 -12.15 2.90
N ASP A 200 3.17 -13.19 2.08
CA ASP A 200 4.44 -13.58 1.45
C ASP A 200 5.01 -12.45 0.57
N GLY A 201 4.14 -11.71 -0.15
CA GLY A 201 4.55 -10.57 -0.99
C GLY A 201 5.22 -9.42 -0.24
N ALA A 202 4.86 -9.19 1.03
CA ALA A 202 5.46 -8.12 1.85
C ALA A 202 6.97 -8.32 2.07
N TYR A 203 7.43 -9.57 2.10
CA TYR A 203 8.85 -9.90 2.18
C TYR A 203 9.62 -9.42 0.94
N LEU A 204 9.07 -9.65 -0.25
CA LEU A 204 9.69 -9.18 -1.49
C LEU A 204 9.77 -7.67 -1.54
N VAL A 205 8.69 -6.97 -1.18
CA VAL A 205 8.69 -5.49 -1.13
C VAL A 205 9.83 -5.01 -0.23
N THR A 206 9.99 -5.59 0.96
CA THR A 206 11.10 -5.25 1.86
C THR A 206 12.46 -5.51 1.21
N MET A 207 12.64 -6.66 0.58
CA MET A 207 13.90 -7.05 -0.05
C MET A 207 14.27 -6.14 -1.23
N PHE A 208 13.32 -5.83 -2.13
CA PHE A 208 13.51 -4.84 -3.21
C PHE A 208 13.91 -3.48 -2.64
N GLN A 209 13.23 -3.04 -1.57
CA GLN A 209 13.52 -1.76 -0.93
C GLN A 209 14.92 -1.67 -0.33
N ILE A 210 15.39 -2.73 0.33
CA ILE A 210 16.77 -2.77 0.86
C ILE A 210 17.77 -2.92 -0.28
N GLY A 211 17.50 -3.78 -1.26
CA GLY A 211 18.36 -4.01 -2.43
C GLY A 211 18.64 -2.74 -3.22
N ARG A 212 17.62 -1.91 -3.42
CA ARG A 212 17.74 -0.64 -4.13
C ARG A 212 18.57 0.39 -3.36
N ARG A 213 18.55 0.35 -2.03
CA ARG A 213 19.29 1.26 -1.14
C ARG A 213 20.73 0.80 -0.87
N LEU A 214 20.96 -0.51 -0.92
CA LEU A 214 22.24 -1.17 -0.66
C LEU A 214 22.53 -2.15 -1.82
N PRO A 215 22.90 -1.64 -3.01
CA PRO A 215 23.05 -2.44 -4.23
C PRO A 215 24.08 -3.58 -4.09
N LEU A 216 25.08 -3.41 -3.22
CA LEU A 216 26.06 -4.47 -2.93
C LEU A 216 25.45 -5.69 -2.24
N LEU A 217 24.36 -5.52 -1.49
CA LEU A 217 23.65 -6.63 -0.84
C LEU A 217 22.65 -7.31 -1.77
N TRP A 218 22.29 -6.67 -2.90
CA TRP A 218 21.24 -7.14 -3.79
C TRP A 218 21.48 -8.57 -4.35
N PRO A 219 22.67 -8.91 -4.88
CA PRO A 219 22.92 -10.26 -5.39
C PRO A 219 22.75 -11.35 -4.32
N PHE A 220 23.17 -11.07 -3.08
CA PHE A 220 23.06 -12.01 -1.97
C PHE A 220 21.61 -12.17 -1.49
N MET A 221 20.82 -11.10 -1.52
CA MET A 221 19.39 -11.17 -1.19
C MET A 221 18.61 -12.03 -2.18
N LEU A 222 18.95 -12.00 -3.47
CA LEU A 222 18.31 -12.84 -4.49
C LEU A 222 18.48 -14.34 -4.21
N LEU A 223 19.61 -14.76 -3.63
CA LEU A 223 19.84 -16.16 -3.23
C LEU A 223 18.88 -16.62 -2.12
N SER A 224 18.33 -15.68 -1.34
CA SER A 224 17.41 -15.99 -0.25
C SER A 224 15.95 -16.16 -0.72
N ILE A 225 15.65 -15.91 -2.01
CA ILE A 225 14.31 -16.06 -2.56
C ILE A 225 14.07 -17.55 -2.90
N PRO A 226 13.12 -18.23 -2.26
CA PRO A 226 12.80 -19.60 -2.61
C PRO A 226 12.28 -19.70 -4.05
N LEU A 227 12.70 -20.71 -4.81
CA LEU A 227 12.17 -20.99 -6.16
C LEU A 227 10.65 -21.20 -6.18
N SER A 228 10.07 -21.65 -5.06
CA SER A 228 8.62 -21.80 -4.88
C SER A 228 7.87 -20.46 -4.91
N PHE A 229 8.56 -19.34 -4.64
CA PHE A 229 7.95 -18.01 -4.65
C PHE A 229 7.43 -17.64 -6.04
N LYS A 230 8.21 -17.92 -7.10
CA LYS A 230 7.78 -17.65 -8.48
C LYS A 230 6.46 -18.36 -8.79
N LYS A 231 6.34 -19.65 -8.43
CA LYS A 231 5.11 -20.43 -8.63
C LYS A 231 3.94 -19.83 -7.85
N LYS A 232 4.14 -19.43 -6.59
CA LYS A 232 3.09 -18.76 -5.79
C LYS A 232 2.65 -17.44 -6.42
N PHE A 233 3.60 -16.65 -6.91
CA PHE A 233 3.33 -15.37 -7.57
C PHE A 233 2.55 -15.56 -8.88
N ASP A 234 2.93 -16.54 -9.70
CA ASP A 234 2.22 -16.88 -10.94
C ASP A 234 0.77 -17.32 -10.64
N VAL A 235 0.57 -18.15 -9.61
CA VAL A 235 -0.77 -18.56 -9.15
C VAL A 235 -1.57 -17.36 -8.65
N PHE A 236 -0.96 -16.46 -7.88
CA PHE A 236 -1.60 -15.23 -7.41
C PHE A 236 -2.07 -14.34 -8.57
N LEU A 237 -1.19 -14.10 -9.56
CA LEU A 237 -1.54 -13.30 -10.74
C LEU A 237 -2.62 -13.97 -11.58
N HIS A 238 -2.52 -15.28 -11.80
CA HIS A 238 -3.50 -16.04 -12.57
C HIS A 238 -4.88 -16.00 -11.91
N PHE A 239 -4.95 -16.25 -10.60
CA PHE A 239 -6.20 -16.17 -9.83
C PHE A 239 -6.79 -14.76 -9.89
N SER A 240 -5.97 -13.73 -9.68
CA SER A 240 -6.43 -12.33 -9.73
C SER A 240 -7.00 -11.97 -11.11
N LYS A 241 -6.33 -12.40 -12.19
CA LYS A 241 -6.82 -12.22 -13.57
C LYS A 241 -8.14 -12.96 -13.79
N LYS A 242 -8.26 -14.19 -13.30
CA LYS A 242 -9.48 -14.99 -13.42
C LYS A 242 -10.66 -14.34 -12.68
N GLN A 243 -10.46 -13.84 -11.46
CA GLN A 243 -11.52 -13.14 -10.70
C GLN A 243 -11.99 -11.89 -11.43
N VAL A 244 -11.07 -11.09 -11.99
CA VAL A 244 -11.44 -9.90 -12.76
C VAL A 244 -12.22 -10.28 -14.03
N GLN A 245 -11.77 -11.30 -14.77
CA GLN A 245 -12.47 -11.77 -15.97
C GLN A 245 -13.88 -12.30 -15.64
N ALA A 246 -14.01 -13.08 -14.57
CA ALA A 246 -15.30 -13.59 -14.10
C ALA A 246 -16.23 -12.45 -13.66
N ARG A 247 -15.69 -11.45 -12.94
CA ARG A 247 -16.44 -10.25 -12.55
C ARG A 247 -16.94 -9.46 -13.76
N VAL A 248 -16.11 -9.28 -14.79
CA VAL A 248 -16.50 -8.60 -16.03
C VAL A 248 -17.61 -9.36 -16.77
N ALA A 249 -17.50 -10.69 -16.85
CA ALA A 249 -18.49 -11.53 -17.52
C ALA A 249 -19.87 -11.50 -16.82
N ARG A 250 -19.88 -11.46 -15.48
CA ARG A 250 -21.10 -11.39 -14.65
C ARG A 250 -21.72 -9.98 -14.55
N GLN A 251 -21.17 -8.98 -15.23
CA GLN A 251 -21.69 -7.61 -15.17
C GLN A 251 -23.21 -7.50 -15.42
N PRO A 252 -23.84 -8.25 -16.35
CA PRO A 252 -25.30 -8.19 -16.55
C PRO A 252 -26.13 -8.73 -15.39
N GLU A 253 -25.54 -9.58 -14.53
CA GLU A 253 -26.23 -10.28 -13.43
C GLU A 253 -26.17 -9.50 -12.11
N ILE A 254 -25.22 -8.56 -11.99
CA ILE A 254 -24.99 -7.80 -10.76
C ILE A 254 -25.83 -6.53 -10.78
N GLY A 255 -26.98 -6.57 -10.07
CA GLY A 255 -27.90 -5.45 -9.95
C GLY A 255 -27.54 -4.37 -8.91
N ARG A 256 -26.43 -4.55 -8.18
CA ARG A 256 -25.96 -3.61 -7.13
C ARG A 256 -24.82 -2.72 -7.62
N GLN A 257 -24.67 -1.52 -7.05
CA GLN A 257 -23.46 -0.71 -7.26
C GLN A 257 -22.29 -1.28 -6.45
N ASP A 258 -21.22 -1.66 -7.15
CA ASP A 258 -19.97 -2.12 -6.55
C ASP A 258 -18.77 -1.31 -7.10
N PHE A 259 -17.55 -1.67 -6.69
CA PHE A 259 -16.36 -0.92 -7.11
C PHE A 259 -16.10 -0.98 -8.62
N PHE A 260 -16.62 -2.00 -9.31
CA PHE A 260 -16.41 -2.23 -10.74
C PHE A 260 -17.52 -1.65 -11.60
N SER A 261 -18.71 -1.36 -11.06
CA SER A 261 -19.85 -0.83 -11.82
C SER A 261 -19.45 0.37 -12.70
N ASN A 262 -18.72 1.34 -12.14
CA ASN A 262 -18.32 2.55 -12.87
C ASN A 262 -17.04 2.37 -13.71
N LEU A 263 -16.13 1.49 -13.29
CA LEU A 263 -14.95 1.13 -14.09
C LEU A 263 -15.36 0.48 -15.43
N LEU A 264 -16.44 -0.30 -15.42
CA LEU A 264 -16.93 -1.02 -16.58
C LEU A 264 -17.84 -0.16 -17.45
N SER A 265 -18.61 0.77 -16.89
CA SER A 265 -19.43 1.72 -17.64
C SER A 265 -18.59 2.74 -18.42
N ASP A 266 -17.58 3.36 -17.79
CA ASP A 266 -16.74 4.37 -18.44
C ASP A 266 -15.92 3.76 -19.59
N LYS A 267 -15.51 2.50 -19.47
CA LYS A 267 -14.83 1.76 -20.55
C LYS A 267 -15.77 1.38 -21.69
N ALA A 268 -17.08 1.25 -21.43
CA ALA A 268 -18.08 1.07 -22.49
C ALA A 268 -18.32 2.40 -23.23
N GLU A 269 -18.40 3.52 -22.50
CA GLU A 269 -18.54 4.85 -23.11
C GLU A 269 -17.34 5.25 -23.96
N ASN A 270 -16.10 5.02 -23.50
CA ASN A 270 -14.91 5.35 -24.27
C ASN A 270 -14.76 4.47 -25.53
N ARG A 271 -15.17 3.19 -25.50
CA ARG A 271 -15.19 2.31 -26.69
C ARG A 271 -16.30 2.64 -27.68
N SER A 272 -17.34 3.36 -27.27
CA SER A 272 -18.40 3.84 -28.17
C SER A 272 -18.03 5.13 -28.91
N LYS A 273 -16.94 5.78 -28.49
CA LYS A 273 -16.44 7.05 -29.05
C LYS A 273 -15.19 6.87 -29.94
N GLU A 274 -14.67 5.64 -30.01
CA GLU A 274 -13.64 5.18 -30.96
C GLU A 274 -14.30 4.45 -32.13
#